data_AF-A0A160IN70-F1
#
_entry.id   AF-A0A160IN70-F1
#
_cell.length_a   1.000
_cell.length_b   1.000
_cell.length_c   1.000
_cell.angle_alpha   90.00
_cell.angle_beta   90.00
_cell.angle_gamma   90.00
#
_symmetry.space_group_name_H-M   'P 1'
#
loop_
_entity.id
_entity.type
_entity.pdbx_description
1 polymer ?
#
loop_
_entity_poly.entity_id
_entity_poly.type
_entity_poly.pdbx_seq_one_letter_code
_entity_poly.pdbx_strand_id
1 'polypeptide(L)'
;MKQALYVTCVYFIFCLFLFPLLSIANWLLLTLTILLLSFIVGYLTYKIRNWWISFPITAMLVTLYVYFINSKSSIQIPVQVPLIMGLFYLISGVAKQLWNNR
;
A
#
# COMPACT_ATOMS: atom_id res chain seq x y z
N MET A 1 7.46 -14.39 4.58
CA MET A 1 6.23 -14.88 3.90
C MET A 1 4.96 -14.79 4.76
N LYS A 2 4.95 -15.27 6.02
CA LYS A 2 3.74 -15.22 6.87
C LYS A 2 3.12 -13.82 7.03
N GLN A 3 3.94 -12.78 7.21
CA GLN A 3 3.47 -11.39 7.29
C GLN A 3 2.84 -10.89 5.99
N ALA A 4 3.40 -11.23 4.83
CA ALA A 4 2.85 -10.81 3.54
C ALA A 4 1.45 -11.40 3.31
N LEU A 5 1.29 -12.70 3.60
CA LEU A 5 -0.02 -13.38 3.51
C LEU A 5 -1.06 -12.77 4.45
N TYR A 6 -0.68 -12.45 5.69
CA TYR A 6 -1.58 -11.79 6.64
C TYR A 6 -2.05 -10.43 6.11
N VAL A 7 -1.12 -9.63 5.59
CA VAL A 7 -1.42 -8.32 5.01
C VAL A 7 -2.34 -8.46 3.79
N THR A 8 -2.08 -9.42 2.90
CA THR A 8 -2.95 -9.69 1.74
C THR A 8 -4.36 -10.10 2.16
N CYS A 9 -4.51 -10.95 3.18
CA CYS A 9 -5.83 -11.33 3.72
C CYS A 9 -6.59 -10.14 4.32
N VAL A 10 -5.92 -9.27 5.08
CA VAL A 10 -6.54 -8.07 5.66
C VAL A 10 -7.05 -7.14 4.56
N TYR A 11 -6.23 -6.91 3.52
CA TYR A 11 -6.65 -6.09 2.38
C TYR A 11 -7.79 -6.73 1.58
N PHE A 12 -7.81 -8.05 1.45
CA PHE A 12 -8.90 -8.76 0.80
C PHE A 12 -10.23 -8.60 1.56
N ILE A 13 -10.20 -8.75 2.90
CA ILE A 13 -11.37 -8.51 3.76
C ILE A 13 -11.87 -7.07 3.62
N PHE A 14 -10.96 -6.09 3.61
CA PHE A 14 -11.31 -4.70 3.39
C PHE A 14 -11.97 -4.47 2.02
N CYS A 15 -11.48 -5.12 0.97
CA CYS A 15 -12.10 -5.06 -0.36
C CYS A 15 -13.50 -5.69 -0.36
N LEU A 16 -13.74 -6.77 0.39
CA LEU A 16 -15.08 -7.36 0.53
C LEU A 16 -16.06 -6.39 1.21
N PHE A 17 -15.61 -5.62 2.21
CA PHE A 17 -16.43 -4.57 2.83
C PHE A 17 -16.77 -3.43 1.88
N LEU A 18 -15.91 -3.14 0.90
CA LEU A 18 -16.13 -2.12 -0.12
C LEU A 18 -17.01 -2.59 -1.28
N PHE A 19 -17.30 -3.89 -1.38
CA PHE A 19 -18.13 -4.47 -2.45
C PHE A 19 -19.52 -3.81 -2.61
N PRO A 20 -20.33 -3.62 -1.56
CA PRO A 20 -21.66 -3.01 -1.72
C PRO A 20 -21.63 -1.52 -2.08
N LEU A 21 -20.47 -0.85 -1.95
CA LEU A 21 -20.32 0.59 -2.13
C LEU A 21 -19.83 0.97 -3.53
N LEU A 22 -19.38 -0.01 -4.33
CA LEU A 22 -18.71 0.21 -5.61
C LEU A 22 -19.41 -0.57 -6.73
N SER A 23 -19.36 -0.03 -7.95
CA SER A 23 -19.73 -0.80 -9.14
C SER A 23 -18.79 -2.00 -9.29
N ILE A 24 -19.28 -3.12 -9.84
CA ILE A 24 -18.50 -4.36 -10.03
C ILE A 24 -17.18 -4.11 -10.75
N ALA A 25 -17.18 -3.23 -11.77
CA ALA A 25 -15.99 -2.86 -12.53
C ALA A 25 -14.95 -2.12 -11.66
N ASN A 26 -15.40 -1.12 -10.87
CA ASN A 26 -14.53 -0.38 -9.96
C ASN A 26 -14.01 -1.25 -8.82
N TRP A 27 -14.86 -2.13 -8.29
CA TRP A 27 -14.49 -3.07 -7.25
C TRP A 27 -13.43 -4.07 -7.72
N LEU A 28 -13.63 -4.70 -8.89
CA LEU A 28 -12.64 -5.62 -9.47
C LEU A 28 -11.30 -4.92 -9.70
N LEU A 29 -11.34 -3.72 -10.30
CA LEU A 29 -10.15 -2.92 -10.56
C LEU A 29 -9.43 -2.56 -9.26
N LEU A 30 -10.14 -2.06 -8.25
CA LEU A 30 -9.58 -1.73 -6.94
C LEU A 30 -8.97 -2.96 -6.26
N THR A 31 -9.69 -4.08 -6.23
CA THR A 31 -9.27 -5.30 -5.53
C THR A 31 -8.02 -5.91 -6.17
N LEU A 32 -8.00 -6.05 -7.50
CA LEU A 32 -6.83 -6.56 -8.24
C LEU A 32 -5.59 -5.68 -8.03
N THR A 33 -5.77 -4.37 -8.16
CA THR A 33 -4.65 -3.43 -8.05
C THR A 33 -4.14 -3.31 -6.62
N ILE A 34 -5.00 -3.37 -5.59
CA ILE A 34 -4.59 -3.41 -4.17
C ILE A 34 -3.83 -4.70 -3.86
N LEU A 35 -4.31 -5.84 -4.35
CA LEU A 35 -3.64 -7.11 -4.13
C LEU A 35 -2.25 -7.10 -4.78
N LEU A 36 -2.15 -6.63 -6.02
CA LEU A 36 -0.88 -6.48 -6.73
C LEU A 36 0.07 -5.53 -5.98
N LEU A 37 -0.41 -4.36 -5.56
CA LEU A 37 0.38 -3.39 -4.80
C LEU A 37 0.89 -3.98 -3.49
N SER A 38 0.02 -4.65 -2.73
CA SER A 38 0.39 -5.27 -1.45
C SER A 38 1.48 -6.34 -1.64
N PHE A 39 1.40 -7.12 -2.72
CA PHE A 39 2.39 -8.13 -3.04
C PHE A 39 3.73 -7.51 -3.44
N ILE A 40 3.71 -6.49 -4.31
CA ILE A 40 4.91 -5.77 -4.75
C ILE A 40 5.60 -5.10 -3.56
N VAL A 41 4.86 -4.37 -2.74
CA VAL A 41 5.39 -3.68 -1.54
C VAL A 41 5.94 -4.70 -0.54
N GLY A 42 5.22 -5.80 -0.29
CA GLY A 42 5.68 -6.87 0.58
C GLY A 42 6.96 -7.54 0.08
N TYR A 43 7.06 -7.79 -1.22
CA TYR A 43 8.24 -8.35 -1.86
C TYR A 43 9.44 -7.39 -1.80
N LEU A 44 9.22 -6.11 -2.12
CA LEU A 44 10.25 -5.06 -2.05
C LEU A 44 10.81 -4.91 -0.64
N THR A 45 9.93 -4.89 0.35
CA THR A 45 10.32 -4.77 1.77
C THR A 45 11.10 -5.99 2.24
N TYR A 46 10.77 -7.18 1.73
CA TYR A 46 11.52 -8.41 2.03
C TYR A 46 12.91 -8.42 1.38
N LYS A 47 13.02 -7.98 0.11
CA LYS A 47 14.25 -8.03 -0.66
C LYS A 47 15.23 -6.91 -0.29
N ILE A 48 14.71 -5.69 -0.08
CA ILE A 48 15.53 -4.52 0.23
C ILE A 48 15.56 -4.34 1.74
N ARG A 49 16.65 -4.82 2.35
CA ARG A 49 16.88 -4.70 3.79
C ARG A 49 17.18 -3.27 4.24
N ASN A 50 17.67 -2.42 3.32
CA ASN A 50 17.92 -1.01 3.59
C ASN A 50 16.62 -0.20 3.52
N TRP A 51 16.14 0.23 4.68
CA TRP A 51 14.90 0.98 4.80
C TRP A 51 14.91 2.31 4.03
N TRP A 52 16.06 2.98 3.97
CA TRP A 52 16.22 4.25 3.23
C TRP A 52 15.98 4.11 1.72
N ILE A 53 16.10 2.90 1.18
CA ILE A 53 15.88 2.61 -0.24
C ILE A 53 14.46 2.07 -0.45
N SER A 54 13.97 1.21 0.45
CA SER A 54 12.60 0.67 0.32
C SER A 54 11.53 1.74 0.52
N PHE A 55 11.79 2.76 1.36
CA PHE A 55 10.87 3.87 1.63
C PHE A 55 10.51 4.69 0.37
N PRO A 56 11.45 5.32 -0.35
CA PRO A 56 11.11 6.15 -1.51
C PRO A 56 10.46 5.32 -2.63
N ILE A 57 10.88 4.06 -2.81
CA ILE A 57 10.31 3.16 -3.82
C ILE A 57 8.86 2.80 -3.48
N THR A 58 8.56 2.49 -2.21
CA THR A 58 7.19 2.20 -1.79
C THR A 58 6.30 3.45 -1.87
N ALA A 59 6.79 4.62 -1.48
CA ALA A 59 6.06 5.88 -1.65
C ALA A 59 5.73 6.19 -3.13
N MET A 60 6.69 5.99 -4.03
CA MET A 60 6.49 6.15 -5.47
C MET A 60 5.45 5.18 -6.01
N LEU A 61 5.51 3.89 -5.63
CA LEU A 61 4.54 2.87 -6.04
C LEU A 61 3.12 3.19 -5.58
N VAL A 62 2.95 3.62 -4.32
CA VAL A 62 1.64 3.98 -3.78
C VAL A 62 1.09 5.23 -4.49
N THR A 63 1.95 6.20 -4.82
CA THR A 63 1.54 7.41 -5.57
C THR A 63 1.09 7.06 -6.99
N LEU A 64 1.85 6.19 -7.68
CA LEU A 64 1.48 5.67 -9.00
C LEU A 64 0.18 4.88 -8.95
N TYR A 65 -0.04 4.10 -7.90
CA TYR A 65 -1.29 3.39 -7.67
C TYR A 65 -2.48 4.36 -7.56
N VAL A 66 -2.37 5.39 -6.73
CA VAL A 66 -3.44 6.39 -6.56
C VAL A 66 -3.73 7.12 -7.86
N TYR A 67 -2.68 7.48 -8.61
CA TYR A 67 -2.83 8.09 -9.93
C TYR A 67 -3.55 7.15 -10.91
N PHE A 68 -3.15 5.88 -10.96
CA PHE A 68 -3.77 4.87 -11.82
C PHE A 68 -5.26 4.70 -11.51
N ILE A 69 -5.63 4.56 -10.24
CA ILE A 69 -7.03 4.44 -9.81
C ILE A 69 -7.84 5.68 -10.17
N ASN A 70 -7.32 6.88 -9.89
CA ASN A 70 -8.02 8.12 -10.20
C ASN A 70 -8.21 8.32 -11.72
N SER A 71 -7.29 7.81 -12.54
CA SER A 71 -7.39 7.92 -14.01
C SER A 71 -8.33 6.89 -14.65
N LYS A 72 -8.55 5.75 -14.00
CA LYS A 72 -9.30 4.61 -14.56
C LYS A 72 -10.63 4.34 -13.87
N SER A 73 -10.85 4.90 -12.68
CA SER A 73 -12.06 4.71 -11.90
C SER A 73 -12.69 6.06 -11.55
N SER A 74 -13.97 6.04 -11.24
CA SER A 74 -14.66 7.19 -10.64
C SER A 74 -14.32 7.41 -9.16
N ILE A 75 -13.48 6.54 -8.58
CA ILE A 75 -13.05 6.65 -7.19
C ILE A 75 -11.98 7.75 -7.13
N GLN A 76 -12.35 8.88 -6.54
CA GLN A 76 -11.39 9.95 -6.26
C GLN A 76 -10.69 9.66 -4.95
N ILE A 77 -9.53 9.02 -5.01
CA ILE A 77 -8.64 8.87 -3.86
C ILE A 77 -7.88 10.20 -3.70
N PRO A 78 -8.04 10.91 -2.57
CA PRO A 78 -7.29 12.12 -2.33
C PRO A 78 -5.79 11.81 -2.25
N VAL A 79 -4.97 12.58 -2.96
CA VAL A 79 -3.51 12.45 -2.96
C VAL A 79 -2.89 12.70 -1.57
N GLN A 80 -3.65 13.29 -0.64
CA GLN A 80 -3.22 13.42 0.75
C GLN A 80 -3.12 12.06 1.46
N VAL A 81 -3.92 11.07 1.08
CA VAL A 81 -3.92 9.72 1.69
C VAL A 81 -2.56 9.04 1.57
N PRO A 82 -1.97 8.87 0.37
CA PRO A 82 -0.65 8.26 0.23
C PRO A 82 0.47 9.08 0.90
N LEU A 83 0.35 10.41 0.97
CA LEU A 83 1.29 11.28 1.67
C LEU A 83 1.28 11.04 3.19
N ILE A 84 0.09 11.00 3.80
CA ILE A 84 -0.07 10.72 5.24
C ILE A 84 0.45 9.32 5.55
N MET A 85 0.09 8.32 4.73
CA MET A 85 0.55 6.94 4.89
C MET A 85 2.09 6.85 4.79
N GLY A 86 2.68 7.58 3.84
CA GLY A 86 4.13 7.70 3.67
C GLY A 86 4.80 8.31 4.90
N LEU A 87 4.25 9.38 5.48
CA LEU A 87 4.78 9.99 6.70
C LEU A 87 4.74 9.02 7.90
N PHE A 88 3.64 8.30 8.09
CA PHE A 88 3.57 7.26 9.14
C PHE A 88 4.60 6.16 8.94
N TYR A 89 4.82 5.72 7.69
CA TYR A 89 5.86 4.74 7.36
C TYR A 89 7.27 5.30 7.60
N LEU A 90 7.48 6.60 7.36
CA LEU A 90 8.71 7.32 7.65
C LEU A 90 9.01 7.32 9.17
N ILE A 91 8.04 7.76 9.97
CA ILE A 91 8.17 7.86 11.43
C ILE A 91 8.42 6.48 12.06
N SER A 92 7.65 5.47 11.65
CA SER A 92 7.79 4.11 12.18
C SER A 92 9.13 3.47 11.82
N GLY A 93 9.64 3.71 10.62
CA GLY A 93 10.97 3.25 10.22
C GLY A 93 12.11 3.94 10.98
N VAL A 94 12.04 5.27 11.15
CA VAL A 94 13.01 6.03 11.95
C VAL A 94 13.00 5.58 13.41
N ALA A 95 11.82 5.42 14.01
CA ALA A 95 11.70 4.94 15.39
C ALA A 95 12.32 3.54 15.57
N LYS A 96 12.10 2.64 14.61
CA LYS A 96 12.69 1.30 14.62
C LYS A 96 14.21 1.32 14.48
N GLN A 97 14.74 2.19 13.60
CA GLN A 97 16.18 2.37 13.43
C GLN A 97 16.84 2.90 14.71
N LEU A 98 16.22 3.89 15.37
CA LEU A 98 16.70 4.47 16.64
C LEU A 98 16.67 3.45 17.79
N TRP A 99 15.64 2.60 17.85
CA TRP A 99 15.55 1.54 18.85
C TRP A 99 16.66 0.48 18.68
N ASN A 100 16.97 0.11 17.44
CA ASN A 100 17.96 -0.93 17.15
C ASN A 100 19.43 -0.48 17.33
N ASN A 101 19.65 0.83 17.51
CA ASN A 101 20.95 1.44 17.77
C ASN A 101 21.18 1.76 19.28
N ARG A 102 20.24 1.41 20.16
CA ARG A 102 20.41 1.40 21.62
C ARG A 102 20.65 -0.02 22.10
#